data_AF-A0ABD0S195-F1
#
_entry.id   AF-A0ABD0S195-F1
#
_cell.length_a   1.000
_cell.length_b   1.000
_cell.length_c   1.000
_cell.angle_alpha   90.00
_cell.angle_beta   90.00
_cell.angle_gamma   90.00
#
_symmetry.space_group_name_H-M   'P 1'
#
loop_
_entity.id
_entity.type
_entity.pdbx_description
1 polymer ?
#
loop_
_entity_poly.entity_id
_entity_poly.type
_entity_poly.pdbx_seq_one_letter_code
_entity_poly.pdbx_strand_id
1 'polypeptide(L)'
;AVTCLQFNKNFVITSSDDGTVKLWDLRTGEFIRNLVTLESGGSGGVVWRIRASNTKLVCAVGSRNGTEETKLLVLDFDVDM
;
A
#
# COMPACT_ATOMS: atom_id res chain seq x y z
N ALA A 1 9.31 -8.98 -0.65
CA ALA A 1 9.49 -8.73 0.79
C ALA A 1 8.53 -7.64 1.23
N VAL A 2 8.25 -7.51 2.54
CA VAL A 2 7.55 -6.32 3.06
C VAL A 2 8.53 -5.15 3.00
N THR A 3 8.13 -4.08 2.31
CA THR A 3 9.01 -2.93 2.02
C THR A 3 8.80 -1.78 3.00
N CYS A 4 7.59 -1.61 3.51
CA CYS A 4 7.25 -0.56 4.48
C CYS A 4 5.98 -0.92 5.25
N LEU A 5 5.79 -0.29 6.41
CA LEU A 5 4.55 -0.35 7.18
C LEU A 5 4.24 1.00 7.84
N GLN A 6 2.96 1.24 8.11
CA GLN A 6 2.44 2.31 8.97
C GLN A 6 1.33 1.70 9.85
N PHE A 7 1.06 2.25 11.02
CA PHE A 7 -0.02 1.76 11.88
C PHE A 7 -0.61 2.86 12.75
N ASN A 8 -1.83 2.64 13.22
CA ASN A 8 -2.47 3.42 14.28
C ASN A 8 -3.18 2.46 15.25
N LYS A 9 -3.98 2.98 16.19
CA LYS A 9 -4.68 2.17 17.19
C LYS A 9 -5.63 1.08 16.64
N ASN A 10 -6.06 1.19 15.38
CA ASN A 10 -7.03 0.28 14.77
C ASN A 10 -6.40 -0.61 13.69
N PHE A 11 -5.46 -0.07 12.91
CA PHE A 11 -5.01 -0.72 11.68
C PHE A 11 -3.50 -0.74 11.51
N VAL A 12 -3.02 -1.77 10.83
CA VAL A 12 -1.69 -1.79 10.20
C VAL A 12 -1.89 -1.68 8.68
N ILE A 13 -1.06 -0.89 8.03
CA ILE A 13 -0.94 -0.80 6.57
C ILE A 13 0.47 -1.27 6.19
N THR A 14 0.58 -2.22 5.28
CA THR A 14 1.87 -2.76 4.83
C THR A 14 2.00 -2.70 3.31
N SER A 15 3.19 -2.38 2.78
CA SER A 15 3.51 -2.47 1.36
C SER A 15 4.52 -3.58 1.07
N SER A 16 4.55 -4.10 -0.16
CA SER A 16 5.38 -5.24 -0.53
C SER A 16 5.89 -5.18 -1.97
N ASP A 17 6.95 -5.94 -2.24
CA ASP A 17 7.46 -6.21 -3.59
C ASP A 17 6.50 -7.06 -4.44
N ASP A 18 5.45 -7.63 -3.84
CA ASP A 18 4.37 -8.32 -4.57
C ASP A 18 3.39 -7.36 -5.27
N GLY A 19 3.63 -6.05 -5.18
CA GLY A 19 2.80 -5.02 -5.79
C GLY A 19 1.54 -4.68 -4.98
N THR A 20 1.42 -5.14 -3.74
CA THR A 20 0.25 -4.86 -2.89
C THR A 20 0.53 -3.85 -1.79
N VAL A 21 -0.54 -3.13 -1.41
CA VAL A 21 -0.68 -2.50 -0.10
C VAL A 21 -1.87 -3.14 0.62
N LYS A 22 -1.63 -3.70 1.80
CA LYS A 22 -2.61 -4.45 2.58
C LYS A 22 -3.01 -3.70 3.84
N LEU A 23 -4.29 -3.81 4.20
CA LEU A 23 -4.86 -3.32 5.44
C LEU A 23 -5.15 -4.51 6.36
N TRP A 24 -4.78 -4.37 7.62
CA TRP A 24 -4.92 -5.37 8.66
C TRP A 24 -5.57 -4.75 9.88
N ASP A 25 -6.36 -5.54 10.62
CA ASP A 25 -6.82 -5.16 11.95
C ASP A 25 -5.65 -5.30 12.93
N LEU A 26 -5.32 -4.23 13.65
CA LEU A 26 -4.19 -4.26 14.60
C LEU A 26 -4.47 -5.18 15.80
N ARG A 27 -5.73 -5.26 16.24
CA ARG A 27 -6.11 -5.95 17.48
C ARG A 27 -6.19 -7.45 17.27
N THR A 28 -6.76 -7.90 16.15
CA THR A 28 -6.90 -9.32 15.83
C THR A 28 -5.74 -9.86 15.00
N GLY A 29 -5.01 -8.98 14.29
CA GLY A 29 -3.99 -9.38 13.31
C GLY A 29 -4.58 -9.92 12.01
N GLU A 30 -5.89 -9.89 11.84
CA GLU A 30 -6.55 -10.43 10.66
C GLU A 30 -6.39 -9.49 9.45
N PHE A 31 -6.27 -10.12 8.28
CA PHE A 31 -6.30 -9.41 7.01
C PHE A 31 -7.69 -8.84 6.76
N ILE A 32 -7.77 -7.56 6.40
CA ILE A 32 -9.03 -6.91 6.04
C ILE A 32 -9.20 -6.88 4.53
N ARG A 33 -8.29 -6.21 3.82
CA ARG A 33 -8.34 -6.07 2.34
C ARG A 33 -7.03 -5.58 1.74
N ASN A 34 -6.91 -5.71 0.42
CA ASN A 34 -5.94 -4.95 -0.36
C ASN A 34 -6.49 -3.52 -0.58
N LEU A 35 -5.67 -2.51 -0.30
CA LEU A 35 -5.92 -1.11 -0.67
C LEU A 35 -5.35 -0.80 -2.06
N VAL A 36 -4.24 -1.45 -2.43
CA VAL A 36 -3.62 -1.38 -3.75
C VAL A 36 -3.26 -2.80 -4.18
N THR A 37 -3.49 -3.12 -5.45
CA THR A 37 -2.96 -4.30 -6.15
C THR A 37 -2.50 -3.82 -7.51
N LEU A 38 -1.19 -3.78 -7.74
CA LEU A 38 -0.64 -3.49 -9.06
C LEU A 38 -0.82 -4.71 -9.97
N GLU A 39 -1.28 -4.51 -11.21
CA GLU A 39 -1.40 -5.59 -12.20
C GLU A 39 -0.03 -6.20 -12.56
N SER A 40 1.02 -5.39 -12.47
CA SER A 40 2.42 -5.80 -12.64
C SER A 40 3.03 -6.46 -11.39
N GLY A 41 2.25 -6.66 -10.32
CA GLY A 41 2.64 -7.40 -9.13
C GLY A 41 3.04 -8.83 -9.48
N GLY A 42 4.31 -9.18 -9.28
CA GLY A 42 4.87 -10.48 -9.70
C GLY A 42 5.59 -10.47 -11.05
N SER A 43 5.45 -9.42 -11.87
CA SER A 43 6.25 -9.20 -13.08
C SER A 43 7.25 -8.03 -12.95
N GLY A 44 7.35 -7.44 -11.76
CA GLY A 44 8.36 -6.43 -11.41
C GLY A 44 7.78 -5.19 -10.73
N GLY A 45 6.46 -5.00 -10.74
CA GLY A 45 5.79 -3.91 -10.04
C GLY A 45 5.94 -4.04 -8.52
N VAL A 46 6.43 -2.98 -7.89
CA VAL A 46 6.73 -2.93 -6.46
C VAL A 46 6.10 -1.68 -5.85
N VAL A 47 5.64 -1.81 -4.60
CA VAL A 47 5.36 -0.64 -3.75
C VAL A 47 6.54 -0.47 -2.80
N TRP A 48 7.38 0.55 -3.02
CA TRP A 48 8.63 0.76 -2.28
C TRP A 48 8.41 1.30 -0.87
N ARG A 49 7.48 2.24 -0.73
CA ARG A 49 7.21 2.90 0.55
C ARG A 49 5.80 3.46 0.60
N ILE A 50 5.25 3.51 1.80
CA ILE A 50 3.97 4.16 2.08
C ILE A 50 4.08 5.20 3.19
N ARG A 51 3.22 6.22 3.13
CA ARG A 51 2.93 7.16 4.21
C ARG A 51 1.43 7.38 4.30
N ALA A 52 0.92 7.39 5.52
CA ALA A 52 -0.51 7.54 5.78
C ALA A 52 -0.75 8.73 6.72
N SER A 53 -1.83 9.44 6.45
CA SER A 53 -2.49 10.37 7.37
C SER A 53 -3.82 9.75 7.82
N ASN A 54 -4.68 10.51 8.50
CA ASN A 54 -5.99 10.01 8.89
C ASN A 54 -6.91 9.75 7.69
N THR A 55 -6.80 10.54 6.63
CA THR A 55 -7.71 10.46 5.47
C THR A 55 -7.02 10.08 4.18
N LYS A 56 -5.68 10.09 4.10
CA LYS A 56 -4.96 9.79 2.85
C LYS A 56 -3.84 8.79 3.03
N LEU A 57 -3.64 7.96 2.00
CA LEU A 57 -2.51 7.06 1.84
C LEU A 57 -1.73 7.45 0.58
N VAL A 58 -0.42 7.60 0.70
CA VAL A 58 0.50 7.83 -0.42
C VAL A 58 1.43 6.64 -0.56
N CYS A 59 1.52 6.11 -1.78
CA CYS A 59 2.35 4.97 -2.14
C CYS A 59 3.37 5.37 -3.22
N ALA A 60 4.65 5.13 -2.98
CA ALA A 60 5.66 5.21 -4.03
C ALA A 60 5.76 3.85 -4.74
N VAL A 61 5.43 3.82 -6.03
CA VAL A 61 5.36 2.60 -6.83
C VAL A 61 6.26 2.69 -8.06
N GLY A 62 6.69 1.55 -8.60
CA GLY A 62 7.44 1.46 -9.85
C GLY A 62 8.09 0.09 -10.01
N SER A 63 8.89 -0.09 -11.06
CA SER A 63 9.67 -1.31 -11.27
C SER A 63 11.11 -1.04 -11.70
N ARG A 64 11.97 -2.06 -11.58
CA ARG A 64 13.36 -2.02 -12.07
C ARG A 64 13.49 -2.37 -13.55
N ASN A 65 12.43 -2.92 -14.16
CA ASN A 65 12.45 -3.54 -15.49
C ASN A 65 11.44 -2.90 -16.46
N GLY A 66 10.81 -1.79 -16.09
CA GLY A 66 9.90 -1.04 -16.96
C GLY A 66 8.45 -1.55 -17.02
N THR A 67 8.11 -2.64 -16.33
CA THR A 67 6.72 -3.13 -16.25
C THR A 67 5.77 -2.22 -15.47
N GLU A 68 6.30 -1.30 -14.66
CA GLU A 68 5.53 -0.31 -13.92
C GLU A 68 6.31 1.01 -13.90
N GLU A 69 5.76 2.04 -14.52
CA GLU A 69 6.35 3.39 -14.43
C GLU A 69 6.39 3.88 -12.98
N THR A 70 7.49 4.53 -12.61
CA THR A 70 7.66 5.11 -11.28
C THR A 70 6.71 6.28 -11.09
N LYS A 71 5.80 6.17 -10.12
CA LYS A 71 4.79 7.20 -9.81
C LYS A 71 4.38 7.15 -8.35
N LEU A 72 3.60 8.15 -7.94
CA LEU A 72 2.90 8.14 -6.67
C LEU A 72 1.43 7.77 -6.89
N LEU A 73 0.91 6.84 -6.10
CA LEU A 73 -0.52 6.64 -5.95
C LEU A 73 -0.97 7.37 -4.68
N VAL A 74 -2.03 8.17 -4.78
CA VAL A 74 -2.65 8.86 -3.65
C VAL A 74 -4.09 8.38 -3.55
N LEU A 75 -4.41 7.73 -2.44
CA LEU A 75 -5.77 7.28 -2.13
C LEU A 75 -6.35 8.19 -1.06
N ASP A 76 -7.59 8.61 -1.30
CA ASP A 76 -8.37 9.44 -0.40
C ASP A 76 -9.48 8.61 0.25
N PHE A 77 -9.61 8.72 1.56
CA PHE A 77 -10.58 8.05 2.41
C PHE A 77 -11.37 9.07 3.24
N ASP A 78 -11.26 10.36 2.93
CA ASP A 78 -12.15 11.34 3.50
C ASP A 78 -13.61 11.03 3.11
N VAL A 79 -14.53 11.42 3.98
CA VAL A 79 -15.97 11.29 3.73
C VAL A 79 -16.55 12.69 3.59
N ASP A 80 -17.27 12.93 2.50
CA ASP A 80 -18.04 14.17 2.36
C ASP A 80 -19.07 14.20 3.51
N MET A 81 -18.96 15.19 4.39
CA MET A 81 -19.90 15.46 5.48
C MET A 81 -21.00 16.42 5.04
#